data_AF-A0A2D7I2T6-F1
#
_entry.id   AF-A0A2D7I2T6-F1
#
_cell.length_a   1.000
_cell.length_b   1.000
_cell.length_c   1.000
_cell.angle_alpha   90.00
_cell.angle_beta   90.00
_cell.angle_gamma   90.00
#
_symmetry.space_group_name_H-M   'P 1'
#
loop_
_entity.id
_entity.type
_entity.pdbx_description
1 polymer ?
#
loop_
_entity_poly.entity_id
_entity_poly.type
_entity_poly.pdbx_seq_one_letter_code
_entity_poly.pdbx_strand_id
1 'polypeptide(L)'
;MISYEEFKSRDHFKKEEVLAFAYGRLIEDAPADQTARLPTPPMLMIDRVLEISARKSRGRIVAERDVNLDDWFFQCHFQGDPVQPGCLGLDGIWQLLGFYCNWRGGLGTGRALGCGEVEFFGQIRPHDSVIRYEVDVKRYAEIAHAGACMVIGDARLFVDGEEIYTVEGARVGLFKDIDYPDYPRLSKNSKGGRMER
;
A
#
# COMPACT_ATOMS: atom_id res chain seq x y z
N MET A 1 -17.57 -9.99 -4.78
CA MET A 1 -17.00 -9.06 -5.78
C MET A 1 -17.90 -7.84 -5.82
N ILE A 2 -17.36 -6.68 -6.15
CA ILE A 2 -18.08 -5.40 -6.26
C ILE A 2 -17.81 -4.78 -7.63
N SER A 3 -18.65 -3.84 -8.05
CA SER A 3 -18.38 -3.10 -9.30
C SER A 3 -17.24 -2.09 -9.11
N TYR A 4 -16.63 -1.67 -10.22
CA TYR A 4 -15.57 -0.66 -10.21
C TYR A 4 -16.08 0.70 -9.71
N GLU A 5 -17.30 1.08 -10.05
CA GLU A 5 -17.93 2.29 -9.51
C GLU A 5 -18.18 2.17 -8.00
N GLU A 6 -18.66 1.02 -7.53
CA GLU A 6 -18.84 0.78 -6.10
C GLU A 6 -17.51 0.85 -5.36
N PHE A 7 -16.46 0.20 -5.87
CA PHE A 7 -15.10 0.24 -5.31
C PHE A 7 -14.62 1.67 -5.08
N LYS A 8 -14.78 2.56 -6.08
CA LYS A 8 -14.36 3.97 -5.99
C LYS A 8 -15.24 4.82 -5.05
N SER A 9 -16.48 4.41 -4.80
CA SER A 9 -17.42 5.14 -3.93
C SER A 9 -17.32 4.77 -2.46
N ARG A 10 -16.72 3.63 -2.14
CA ARG A 10 -16.58 3.13 -0.75
C ARG A 10 -15.56 3.94 0.04
N ASP A 11 -15.78 4.02 1.34
CA ASP A 11 -14.92 4.73 2.30
C ASP A 11 -14.23 3.80 3.30
N HIS A 12 -14.46 2.49 3.24
CA HIS A 12 -13.82 1.47 4.08
C HIS A 12 -13.77 0.11 3.37
N PHE A 13 -12.84 -0.75 3.81
CA PHE A 13 -12.65 -2.11 3.28
C PHE A 13 -12.25 -3.08 4.39
N LYS A 14 -12.96 -4.21 4.47
CA LYS A 14 -12.71 -5.27 5.46
C LYS A 14 -11.53 -6.16 5.06
N LYS A 15 -11.10 -7.02 5.99
CA LYS A 15 -9.97 -7.94 5.81
C LYS A 15 -10.06 -8.81 4.56
N GLU A 16 -11.23 -9.39 4.33
CA GLU A 16 -11.49 -10.24 3.17
C GLU A 16 -11.43 -9.45 1.87
N GLU A 17 -11.78 -8.16 1.90
CA GLU A 17 -11.83 -7.28 0.73
C GLU A 17 -10.45 -6.76 0.36
N VAL A 18 -9.64 -6.36 1.36
CA VAL A 18 -8.22 -6.03 1.15
C VAL A 18 -7.47 -7.23 0.60
N LEU A 19 -7.71 -8.42 1.15
CA LEU A 19 -7.12 -9.65 0.65
C LEU A 19 -7.60 -9.97 -0.78
N ALA A 20 -8.90 -9.86 -1.05
CA ALA A 20 -9.44 -10.03 -2.39
C ALA A 20 -8.83 -9.03 -3.39
N PHE A 21 -8.58 -7.79 -2.98
CA PHE A 21 -7.90 -6.80 -3.83
C PHE A 21 -6.46 -7.19 -4.13
N ALA A 22 -5.70 -7.67 -3.14
CA ALA A 22 -4.34 -8.19 -3.34
C ALA A 22 -4.29 -9.32 -4.38
N TYR A 23 -5.28 -10.22 -4.37
CA TYR A 23 -5.40 -11.29 -5.36
C TYR A 23 -6.05 -10.88 -6.69
N GLY A 24 -6.47 -9.62 -6.86
CA GLY A 24 -7.15 -9.14 -8.06
C GLY A 24 -8.56 -9.73 -8.24
N ARG A 25 -9.24 -10.05 -7.14
CA ARG A 25 -10.56 -10.70 -7.09
C ARG A 25 -11.64 -9.86 -6.42
N LEU A 26 -11.35 -8.61 -6.04
CA LEU A 26 -12.33 -7.74 -5.40
C LEU A 26 -13.33 -7.16 -6.42
N ILE A 27 -12.83 -6.67 -7.55
CA ILE A 27 -13.58 -5.88 -8.52
C ILE A 27 -13.94 -6.77 -9.72
N GLU A 28 -15.23 -6.87 -10.05
CA GLU A 28 -15.73 -7.77 -11.09
C GLU A 28 -15.45 -7.25 -12.51
N ASP A 29 -15.69 -5.95 -12.72
CA ASP A 29 -15.60 -5.25 -14.00
C ASP A 29 -14.41 -4.26 -14.02
N ALA A 30 -13.30 -4.67 -13.42
CA ALA A 30 -12.07 -3.85 -13.38
C ALA A 30 -11.62 -3.48 -14.81
N PRO A 31 -11.27 -2.21 -15.09
CA PRO A 31 -10.67 -1.82 -16.35
C PRO A 31 -9.44 -2.68 -16.67
N ALA A 32 -9.23 -3.01 -17.95
CA ALA A 32 -8.11 -3.88 -18.38
C ALA A 32 -6.75 -3.36 -17.91
N ASP A 33 -6.56 -2.03 -17.90
CA ASP A 33 -5.33 -1.38 -17.47
C ASP A 33 -5.21 -1.25 -15.94
N GLN A 34 -6.21 -1.65 -15.15
CA GLN A 34 -6.13 -1.63 -13.68
C GLN A 34 -5.36 -2.85 -13.17
N THR A 35 -4.04 -2.85 -13.39
CA THR A 35 -3.15 -3.98 -13.08
C THR A 35 -2.50 -3.91 -11.70
N ALA A 36 -2.55 -2.76 -11.02
CA ALA A 36 -2.02 -2.62 -9.68
C ALA A 36 -2.73 -3.54 -8.67
N ARG A 37 -1.92 -4.11 -7.78
CA ARG A 37 -2.33 -5.00 -6.70
C ARG A 37 -1.61 -4.56 -5.43
N LEU A 38 -2.20 -4.87 -4.28
CA LEU A 38 -1.43 -4.96 -3.05
C LEU A 38 -0.54 -6.21 -3.09
N PRO A 39 0.61 -6.22 -2.40
CA PRO A 39 1.33 -7.46 -2.13
C PRO A 39 0.40 -8.48 -1.48
N THR A 40 0.63 -9.77 -1.74
CA THR A 40 -0.05 -10.85 -1.03
C THR A 40 0.76 -11.22 0.23
N PRO A 41 0.15 -11.92 1.22
CA PRO A 41 0.91 -12.48 2.33
C PRO A 41 2.10 -13.32 1.82
N PRO A 42 3.29 -13.22 2.46
CA PRO A 42 3.53 -12.59 3.76
C PRO A 42 3.87 -11.08 3.72
N MET A 43 3.85 -10.44 2.54
CA MET A 43 4.22 -9.02 2.37
C MET A 43 3.07 -8.03 2.54
N LEU A 44 1.81 -8.50 2.59
CA LEU A 44 0.65 -7.64 2.82
C LEU A 44 0.69 -7.06 4.24
N MET A 45 0.86 -5.75 4.38
CA MET A 45 1.02 -5.07 5.67
C MET A 45 -0.24 -4.33 6.14
N ILE A 46 -1.38 -4.62 5.51
CA ILE A 46 -2.68 -4.02 5.83
C ILE A 46 -3.70 -5.14 5.95
N ASP A 47 -4.45 -5.18 7.05
CA ASP A 47 -5.63 -6.04 7.13
C ASP A 47 -6.86 -5.29 6.61
N ARG A 48 -7.11 -4.07 7.09
CA ARG A 48 -8.37 -3.35 6.81
C ARG A 48 -8.14 -1.87 6.60
N VAL A 49 -8.97 -1.25 5.77
CA VAL A 49 -9.02 0.20 5.58
C VAL A 49 -10.25 0.72 6.34
N LEU A 50 -10.03 1.54 7.35
CA LEU A 50 -11.09 2.09 8.19
C LEU A 50 -11.71 3.36 7.60
N GLU A 51 -10.89 4.16 6.91
CA GLU A 51 -11.29 5.41 6.28
C GLU A 51 -10.49 5.56 4.98
N ILE A 52 -11.16 5.92 3.89
CA ILE A 52 -10.52 6.49 2.70
C ILE A 52 -11.40 7.61 2.16
N SER A 53 -10.79 8.77 1.92
CA SER A 53 -11.52 9.95 1.47
C SER A 53 -10.65 10.85 0.58
N ALA A 54 -11.30 11.60 -0.30
CA ALA A 54 -10.64 12.55 -1.19
C ALA A 54 -11.39 13.87 -1.31
N ARG A 55 -10.63 14.96 -1.37
CA ARG A 55 -11.11 16.28 -1.73
C ARG A 55 -10.13 16.94 -2.70
N LYS A 56 -10.53 17.02 -3.98
CA LYS A 56 -9.67 17.48 -5.08
C LYS A 56 -8.39 16.63 -5.14
N SER A 57 -7.22 17.26 -5.02
CA SER A 57 -5.91 16.60 -5.00
C SER A 57 -5.49 16.10 -3.61
N ARG A 58 -6.24 16.40 -2.54
CA ARG A 58 -5.93 15.96 -1.17
C ARG A 58 -6.86 14.84 -0.74
N GLY A 59 -6.55 14.19 0.36
CA GLY A 59 -7.34 13.09 0.91
C GLY A 59 -6.70 12.52 2.17
N ARG A 60 -7.29 11.44 2.66
CA ARG A 60 -6.82 10.70 3.84
C ARG A 60 -7.08 9.22 3.63
N ILE A 61 -6.20 8.38 4.18
CA ILE A 61 -6.45 6.94 4.31
C ILE A 61 -5.95 6.47 5.67
N VAL A 62 -6.82 5.75 6.38
CA VAL A 62 -6.55 5.16 7.71
C VAL A 62 -6.78 3.67 7.62
N ALA A 63 -5.83 2.89 8.13
CA ALA A 63 -5.87 1.44 8.02
C ALA A 63 -5.26 0.78 9.26
N GLU A 64 -5.57 -0.50 9.44
CA GLU A 64 -5.07 -1.29 10.54
C GLU A 64 -4.55 -2.65 10.07
N ARG A 65 -3.63 -3.20 10.87
CA ARG A 65 -3.16 -4.59 10.79
C ARG A 65 -3.07 -5.15 12.20
N ASP A 66 -3.66 -6.32 12.41
CA ASP A 66 -3.52 -7.03 13.68
C ASP A 66 -2.09 -7.55 13.83
N VAL A 67 -1.55 -7.50 15.04
CA VAL A 67 -0.26 -8.09 15.39
C VAL A 67 -0.50 -9.47 15.99
N ASN A 68 0.19 -10.48 15.48
CA ASN A 68 0.08 -11.85 15.99
C ASN A 68 1.44 -12.36 16.47
N LEU A 69 1.43 -13.14 17.55
CA LEU A 69 2.64 -13.74 18.14
C LEU A 69 3.45 -14.56 17.12
N ASP A 70 2.78 -15.15 16.13
CA ASP A 70 3.33 -16.01 15.09
C ASP A 70 3.53 -15.30 13.74
N ASP A 71 3.43 -13.97 13.69
CA ASP A 71 3.80 -13.23 12.48
C ASP A 71 5.23 -13.60 12.05
N TRP A 72 5.36 -13.93 10.75
CA TRP A 72 6.56 -14.57 10.20
C TRP A 72 7.87 -13.83 10.51
N PHE A 73 7.83 -12.49 10.55
CA PHE A 73 9.01 -11.67 10.78
C PHE A 73 9.52 -11.75 12.22
N PHE A 74 8.67 -12.01 13.22
CA PHE A 74 9.14 -12.20 14.61
C PHE A 74 9.99 -13.47 14.76
N GLN A 75 9.79 -14.44 13.86
CA GLN A 75 10.55 -15.70 13.86
C GLN A 75 11.96 -15.54 13.31
N CYS A 76 12.26 -14.43 12.62
CA CYS A 76 13.56 -14.19 11.99
C CYS A 76 14.18 -12.82 12.29
N HIS A 77 13.48 -11.91 12.97
CA HIS A 77 13.93 -10.54 13.22
C HIS A 77 13.58 -10.09 14.65
N PHE A 78 14.44 -10.28 15.65
CA PHE A 78 15.64 -11.12 15.65
C PHE A 78 15.44 -12.31 16.60
N GLN A 79 16.25 -13.36 16.44
CA GLN A 79 16.25 -14.45 17.41
C GLN A 79 16.69 -13.92 18.79
N GLY A 80 15.81 -14.06 19.79
CA GLY A 80 16.03 -13.56 21.15
C GLY A 80 15.62 -12.09 21.38
N ASP A 81 15.27 -11.36 20.33
CA ASP A 81 14.80 -9.97 20.38
C ASP A 81 13.76 -9.72 19.26
N PRO A 82 12.57 -10.34 19.32
CA PRO A 82 11.59 -10.29 18.24
C PRO A 82 10.97 -8.89 18.14
N VAL A 83 11.09 -8.28 16.97
CA VAL A 83 10.60 -6.93 16.67
C VAL A 83 10.22 -6.83 15.19
N GLN A 84 9.08 -6.22 14.87
CA GLN A 84 8.71 -6.02 13.46
C GLN A 84 9.77 -5.13 12.79
N PRO A 85 10.30 -5.52 11.62
CA PRO A 85 11.17 -4.63 10.84
C PRO A 85 10.44 -3.32 10.52
N GLY A 86 11.02 -2.17 10.91
CA GLY A 86 10.43 -0.85 10.65
C GLY A 86 10.17 -0.58 9.15
N CYS A 87 10.97 -1.20 8.27
CA CYS A 87 10.77 -1.13 6.82
C CYS A 87 9.45 -1.75 6.33
N LEU A 88 8.89 -2.74 7.04
CA LEU A 88 7.57 -3.30 6.71
C LEU A 88 6.44 -2.33 7.08
N GLY A 89 6.60 -1.58 8.18
CA GLY A 89 5.70 -0.47 8.50
C GLY A 89 5.76 0.63 7.45
N LEU A 90 6.96 0.99 6.98
CA LEU A 90 7.14 1.92 5.87
C LEU A 90 6.49 1.41 4.57
N ASP A 91 6.65 0.12 4.25
CA ASP A 91 6.02 -0.48 3.07
C ASP A 91 4.49 -0.45 3.14
N GLY A 92 3.90 -0.68 4.32
CA GLY A 92 2.45 -0.51 4.55
C GLY A 92 1.93 0.88 4.14
N ILE A 93 2.71 1.94 4.35
CA ILE A 93 2.36 3.30 3.90
C ILE A 93 2.36 3.40 2.37
N TRP A 94 3.35 2.83 1.69
CA TRP A 94 3.37 2.80 0.21
C TRP A 94 2.26 1.90 -0.35
N GLN A 95 1.92 0.80 0.30
CA GLN A 95 0.78 -0.05 -0.05
C GLN A 95 -0.53 0.75 0.00
N LEU A 96 -0.77 1.53 1.05
CA LEU A 96 -1.95 2.39 1.19
C LEU A 96 -2.01 3.48 0.13
N LEU A 97 -0.88 4.12 -0.18
CA LEU A 97 -0.80 5.12 -1.24
C LEU A 97 -1.09 4.52 -2.63
N GLY A 98 -0.58 3.32 -2.91
CA GLY A 98 -0.90 2.59 -4.15
C GLY A 98 -2.36 2.16 -4.25
N PHE A 99 -2.94 1.72 -3.13
CA PHE A 99 -4.36 1.43 -3.01
C PHE A 99 -5.21 2.70 -3.24
N TYR A 100 -4.83 3.81 -2.62
CA TYR A 100 -5.47 5.10 -2.82
C TYR A 100 -5.46 5.54 -4.29
N CYS A 101 -4.33 5.38 -5.00
CA CYS A 101 -4.30 5.66 -6.45
C CYS A 101 -5.32 4.83 -7.24
N ASN A 102 -5.46 3.54 -6.94
CA ASN A 102 -6.46 2.68 -7.59
C ASN A 102 -7.88 3.13 -7.26
N TRP A 103 -8.15 3.39 -5.99
CA TRP A 103 -9.44 3.89 -5.52
C TRP A 103 -9.82 5.24 -6.15
N ARG A 104 -8.83 6.08 -6.47
CA ARG A 104 -9.00 7.33 -7.23
C ARG A 104 -9.22 7.14 -8.73
N GLY A 105 -9.19 5.90 -9.22
CA GLY A 105 -9.35 5.54 -10.62
C GLY A 105 -8.06 5.53 -11.44
N GLY A 106 -6.90 5.59 -10.78
CA GLY A 106 -5.60 5.46 -11.43
C GLY A 106 -5.43 4.07 -12.06
N LEU A 107 -4.83 4.04 -13.24
CA LEU A 107 -4.55 2.83 -14.02
C LEU A 107 -3.06 2.51 -14.02
N GLY A 108 -2.73 1.27 -14.35
CA GLY A 108 -1.38 0.73 -14.39
C GLY A 108 -0.99 0.00 -13.11
N THR A 109 0.30 -0.28 -12.98
CA THR A 109 0.92 -1.04 -11.90
C THR A 109 1.66 -0.11 -10.92
N GLY A 110 1.55 -0.40 -9.63
CA GLY A 110 2.13 0.41 -8.56
C GLY A 110 3.63 0.24 -8.36
N ARG A 111 4.33 1.36 -8.16
CA ARG A 111 5.73 1.40 -7.70
C ARG A 111 5.92 2.50 -6.65
N ALA A 112 6.55 2.15 -5.53
CA ALA A 112 7.05 3.14 -4.58
C ALA A 112 8.18 3.96 -5.24
N LEU A 113 8.13 5.27 -5.06
CA LEU A 113 9.10 6.23 -5.62
C LEU A 113 9.97 6.85 -4.50
N GLY A 114 9.93 6.25 -3.30
CA GLY A 114 10.62 6.68 -2.10
C GLY A 114 9.79 7.60 -1.20
N CYS A 115 10.49 8.24 -0.27
CA CYS A 115 9.95 9.20 0.69
C CYS A 115 10.94 10.36 0.88
N GLY A 116 10.58 11.35 1.68
CA GLY A 116 11.48 12.40 2.15
C GLY A 116 12.20 11.92 3.40
N GLU A 117 11.59 12.15 4.55
CA GLU A 117 12.12 11.80 5.87
C GLU A 117 11.36 10.61 6.47
N VAL A 118 12.06 9.80 7.26
CA VAL A 118 11.51 8.67 8.01
C VAL A 118 12.17 8.68 9.38
N GLU A 119 11.37 8.71 10.43
CA GLU A 119 11.84 8.56 11.80
C GLU A 119 11.20 7.32 12.43
N PHE A 120 12.03 6.54 13.13
CA PHE A 120 11.61 5.43 13.95
C PHE A 120 11.99 5.74 15.40
N PHE A 121 10.99 5.98 16.24
CA PHE A 121 11.18 6.32 17.66
C PHE A 121 10.40 5.39 18.61
N GLY A 122 9.78 4.34 18.06
CA GLY A 122 9.22 3.23 18.80
C GLY A 122 9.37 1.91 18.05
N GLN A 123 8.72 0.86 18.55
CA GLN A 123 8.88 -0.51 18.05
C GLN A 123 7.57 -1.28 18.19
N ILE A 124 7.44 -2.37 17.43
CA ILE A 124 6.29 -3.30 17.51
C ILE A 124 6.82 -4.67 17.94
N ARG A 125 6.24 -5.22 19.00
CA ARG A 125 6.61 -6.47 19.67
C ARG A 125 5.48 -7.50 19.58
N PRO A 126 5.76 -8.79 19.81
CA PRO A 126 4.79 -9.86 19.54
C PRO A 126 3.51 -9.87 20.40
N HIS A 127 3.48 -9.08 21.48
CA HIS A 127 2.32 -8.97 22.37
C HIS A 127 1.55 -7.67 22.21
N ASP A 128 1.99 -6.79 21.32
CA ASP A 128 1.18 -5.65 20.90
C ASP A 128 -0.05 -6.17 20.15
N SER A 129 -1.12 -5.38 20.09
CA SER A 129 -2.40 -5.85 19.56
C SER A 129 -2.65 -5.41 18.12
N VAL A 130 -2.43 -4.12 17.82
CA VAL A 130 -2.80 -3.53 16.53
C VAL A 130 -1.85 -2.44 16.10
N ILE A 131 -1.51 -2.46 14.82
CA ILE A 131 -0.83 -1.38 14.13
C ILE A 131 -1.87 -0.54 13.42
N ARG A 132 -1.80 0.79 13.58
CA ARG A 132 -2.64 1.75 12.86
C ARG A 132 -1.80 2.67 12.01
N TYR A 133 -2.15 2.76 10.74
CA TYR A 133 -1.59 3.67 9.75
C TYR A 133 -2.53 4.86 9.59
N GLU A 134 -1.97 6.07 9.65
CA GLU A 134 -2.67 7.29 9.24
C GLU A 134 -1.88 8.00 8.17
N VAL A 135 -2.46 8.17 6.98
CA VAL A 135 -1.80 8.81 5.85
C VAL A 135 -2.61 10.01 5.37
N ASP A 136 -1.98 11.18 5.40
CA ASP A 136 -2.52 12.43 4.85
C ASP A 136 -2.01 12.63 3.43
N VAL A 137 -2.90 12.53 2.45
CA VAL A 137 -2.56 12.76 1.04
C VAL A 137 -2.40 14.26 0.80
N LYS A 138 -1.15 14.67 0.57
CA LYS A 138 -0.80 16.06 0.20
C LYS A 138 -1.14 16.38 -1.24
N ARG A 139 -0.91 15.43 -2.15
CA ARG A 139 -1.19 15.64 -3.58
C ARG A 139 -1.37 14.33 -4.33
N TYR A 140 -2.52 14.18 -4.98
CA TYR A 140 -2.78 13.26 -6.08
C TYR A 140 -2.76 14.02 -7.40
N ALA A 141 -2.09 13.47 -8.41
CA ALA A 141 -2.02 14.04 -9.74
C ALA A 141 -2.06 12.95 -10.82
N GLU A 142 -2.88 13.17 -11.83
CA GLU A 142 -2.84 12.41 -13.08
C GLU A 142 -1.82 13.02 -14.03
N ILE A 143 -1.10 12.16 -14.73
CA ILE A 143 -0.07 12.51 -15.70
C ILE A 143 -0.58 12.04 -17.06
N ALA A 144 -1.52 12.80 -17.63
CA ALA A 144 -2.33 12.39 -18.78
C ALA A 144 -1.49 11.95 -19.99
N HIS A 145 -0.39 12.64 -20.29
CA HIS A 145 0.49 12.31 -21.42
C HIS A 145 1.26 11.00 -21.24
N ALA A 146 1.44 10.54 -20.00
CA ALA A 146 2.14 9.29 -19.68
C ALA A 146 1.17 8.15 -19.31
N GLY A 147 -0.14 8.42 -19.27
CA GLY A 147 -1.13 7.45 -18.80
C GLY A 147 -0.89 6.97 -17.36
N ALA A 148 -0.25 7.81 -16.54
CA ALA A 148 0.19 7.47 -15.19
C ALA A 148 -0.49 8.36 -14.15
N CYS A 149 -0.42 7.97 -12.87
CA CYS A 149 -0.76 8.87 -11.77
C CYS A 149 0.27 8.78 -10.65
N MET A 150 0.32 9.79 -9.80
CA MET A 150 1.22 9.86 -8.65
C MET A 150 0.49 10.43 -7.44
N VAL A 151 0.78 9.86 -6.28
CA VAL A 151 0.35 10.36 -4.99
C VAL A 151 1.55 10.67 -4.10
N ILE A 152 1.42 11.74 -3.32
CA ILE A 152 2.36 12.14 -2.28
C ILE A 152 1.58 12.33 -0.99
N GLY A 153 2.05 11.74 0.10
CA GLY A 153 1.46 11.90 1.43
C GLY A 153 2.49 11.85 2.54
N ASP A 154 2.09 12.36 3.70
CA ASP A 154 2.79 12.14 4.95
C ASP A 154 2.02 11.08 5.75
N ALA A 155 2.71 10.38 6.63
CA ALA A 155 2.10 9.34 7.43
C ALA A 155 2.64 9.27 8.85
N ARG A 156 1.80 8.73 9.73
CA ARG A 156 2.14 8.34 11.09
C ARG A 156 1.75 6.88 11.28
N LEU A 157 2.57 6.16 12.04
CA LEU A 157 2.27 4.81 12.45
C LEU A 157 2.13 4.76 13.97
N PHE A 158 1.11 4.03 14.42
CA PHE A 158 0.82 3.80 15.82
C PHE A 158 0.81 2.30 16.11
N VAL A 159 1.21 1.93 17.33
CA VAL A 159 0.97 0.61 17.90
C VAL A 159 0.18 0.78 19.19
N ASP A 160 -0.96 0.11 19.30
CA ASP A 160 -1.86 0.21 20.46
C ASP A 160 -2.20 1.66 20.90
N GLY A 161 -2.22 2.59 19.93
CA GLY A 161 -2.52 4.00 20.13
C GLY A 161 -1.30 4.89 20.41
N GLU A 162 -0.11 4.33 20.58
CA GLU A 162 1.14 5.08 20.74
C GLU A 162 1.81 5.34 19.39
N GLU A 163 2.14 6.59 19.08
CA GLU A 163 2.85 6.95 17.85
C GLU A 163 4.29 6.45 17.90
N ILE A 164 4.74 5.78 16.85
CA ILE A 164 6.08 5.17 16.80
C ILE A 164 6.89 5.60 15.58
N TYR A 165 6.25 5.91 14.44
CA TYR A 165 6.90 6.33 13.21
C TYR A 165 6.29 7.62 12.66
N THR A 166 7.14 8.44 12.04
CA THR A 166 6.72 9.51 11.12
C THR A 166 7.37 9.31 9.75
N VAL A 167 6.62 9.61 8.69
CA VAL A 167 7.11 9.55 7.32
C VAL A 167 6.63 10.79 6.57
N GLU A 168 7.55 11.56 6.01
CA GLU A 168 7.23 12.74 5.22
C GLU A 168 7.40 12.48 3.73
N GLY A 169 6.44 12.95 2.93
CA GLY A 169 6.55 12.95 1.48
C GLY A 169 6.76 11.56 0.87
N ALA A 170 6.11 10.52 1.39
CA ALA A 170 6.03 9.21 0.76
C ALA A 170 5.35 9.31 -0.61
N ARG A 171 5.92 8.65 -1.62
CA ARG A 171 5.50 8.77 -3.02
C ARG A 171 5.25 7.41 -3.65
N VAL A 172 4.13 7.29 -4.35
CA VAL A 172 3.79 6.11 -5.15
C VAL A 172 3.24 6.57 -6.49
N GLY A 173 3.59 5.87 -7.56
CA GLY A 173 2.98 6.06 -8.87
C GLY A 173 2.39 4.78 -9.43
N LEU A 174 1.36 4.93 -10.26
CA LEU A 174 0.85 3.85 -11.11
C LEU A 174 1.28 4.12 -12.56
N PHE A 175 1.84 3.11 -13.21
CA PHE A 175 2.41 3.21 -14.56
C PHE A 175 1.92 2.05 -15.41
N LYS A 176 1.57 2.33 -16.67
CA LYS A 176 1.20 1.30 -17.64
C LYS A 176 2.44 0.56 -18.15
N ASP A 177 2.23 -0.66 -18.64
CA ASP A 177 3.22 -1.43 -19.40
C ASP A 177 4.53 -1.79 -18.68
N ILE A 178 4.55 -1.74 -17.34
CA ILE A 178 5.70 -2.11 -16.49
C ILE A 178 5.49 -3.41 -15.67
N ASP A 179 4.37 -4.11 -15.90
CA ASP A 179 4.05 -5.37 -15.25
C ASP A 179 4.67 -6.57 -15.97
N TYR A 180 4.68 -7.71 -15.29
CA TYR A 180 5.21 -8.98 -15.79
C TYR A 180 4.09 -10.05 -15.80
N PRO A 181 3.09 -9.91 -16.69
CA PRO A 181 1.87 -10.71 -16.65
C PRO A 181 2.08 -12.18 -17.00
N ASP A 182 3.18 -12.53 -17.68
CA ASP A 182 3.51 -13.89 -18.11
C ASP A 182 4.50 -14.63 -17.19
N TYR A 183 4.76 -14.10 -15.98
CA TYR A 183 5.56 -14.80 -14.97
C TYR A 183 5.11 -16.26 -14.76
N PRO A 184 6.03 -17.24 -14.68
CA PRO A 184 7.49 -17.10 -14.62
C PRO A 184 8.23 -17.17 -15.97
N ARG A 185 7.54 -16.96 -17.12
CA ARG A 185 8.14 -17.14 -18.45
C ARG A 185 9.06 -15.99 -18.84
N LEU A 186 10.28 -16.31 -19.27
CA LEU A 186 11.23 -15.30 -19.75
C LEU A 186 10.64 -14.48 -20.91
N SER A 187 10.58 -13.16 -20.70
CA SER A 187 10.08 -12.16 -21.65
C SER A 187 10.86 -10.85 -21.50
N LYS A 188 10.56 -9.85 -22.34
CA LYS A 188 11.16 -8.50 -22.20
C LYS A 188 10.87 -7.87 -20.84
N ASN A 189 9.74 -8.21 -20.21
CA ASN A 189 9.32 -7.70 -18.90
C ASN A 189 9.87 -8.54 -17.72
N SER A 190 10.51 -9.68 -18.00
CA SER A 190 11.09 -10.56 -16.97
C SER A 190 12.42 -10.06 -16.40
N LYS A 191 12.98 -8.97 -16.95
CA LYS A 191 14.24 -8.35 -16.50
C LYS A 191 13.95 -6.98 -15.87
N GLY A 192 14.52 -6.74 -14.70
CA GLY A 192 14.55 -5.41 -14.08
C GLY A 192 15.64 -4.50 -14.66
N GLY A 193 15.80 -3.32 -14.08
CA GLY A 193 16.81 -2.33 -14.49
C GLY A 193 16.41 -0.92 -14.12
N ARG A 194 17.14 0.08 -14.66
CA ARG A 194 16.68 1.48 -14.60
C ARG A 194 15.45 1.61 -15.48
N MET A 195 14.37 2.15 -14.93
CA MET A 195 13.23 2.57 -15.74
C MET A 195 13.64 3.79 -16.58
N GLU A 196 13.49 3.70 -17.90
CA GLU A 196 13.60 4.85 -18.78
C GLU A 196 12.45 5.81 -18.42
N ARG A 197 12.80 7.08 -18.17
CA ARG A 197 11.87 8.12 -17.71
C ARG A 197 11.35 8.94 -18.87
#